data_AF-A0AAW4YDB4-F1
#
_entry.id   AF-A0AAW4YDB4-F1
#
_cell.length_a   1.000
_cell.length_b   1.000
_cell.length_c   1.000
_cell.angle_alpha   90.00
_cell.angle_beta   90.00
_cell.angle_gamma   90.00
#
_symmetry.space_group_name_H-M   'P 1'
#
loop_
_entity.id
_entity.type
_entity.pdbx_description
1 polymer ?
#
loop_
_entity_poly.entity_id
_entity_poly.type
_entity_poly.pdbx_seq_one_letter_code
_entity_poly.pdbx_strand_id
1 'polypeptide(L)'
;ELAIEGHAANWATEKYSRQQHARLTKYHETAKVFTNENQYWREDDWIVQTELGKTLQILREQGFNAFYKGDIAKQLVNVVKACGGTITLEDLANYDIQIK
;
A
#
# COMPACT_ATOMS: atom_id res chain seq x y z
N GLU A 1 2.04 -5.85 -13.29
CA GLU A 1 3.37 -6.32 -13.71
C GLU A 1 4.46 -5.60 -12.92
N LEU A 2 4.67 -4.30 -13.11
CA LEU A 2 5.71 -3.51 -12.39
C LEU A 2 5.77 -3.69 -10.86
N ALA A 3 4.64 -3.80 -10.15
CA ALA A 3 4.67 -4.01 -8.70
C ALA A 3 5.24 -5.38 -8.30
N ILE A 4 5.05 -6.42 -9.15
CA ILE A 4 5.51 -7.79 -8.89
C ILE A 4 6.92 -8.00 -9.44
N GLU A 5 7.17 -7.54 -10.67
CA GLU A 5 8.47 -7.65 -11.33
C GLU A 5 9.51 -6.67 -10.76
N GLY A 6 9.00 -5.57 -10.21
CA GLY A 6 9.78 -4.48 -9.67
C GLY A 6 10.18 -3.44 -10.71
N HIS A 7 10.79 -2.37 -10.22
CA HIS A 7 11.33 -1.30 -11.04
C HIS A 7 12.49 -0.61 -10.34
N ALA A 8 13.35 0.05 -11.11
CA ALA A 8 14.39 0.92 -10.58
C ALA A 8 13.77 2.12 -9.83
N ALA A 9 14.38 2.48 -8.72
CA ALA A 9 14.14 3.76 -8.05
C ALA A 9 14.72 4.89 -8.91
N ASN A 10 13.95 5.96 -9.09
CA ASN A 10 14.41 7.17 -9.78
C ASN A 10 14.82 8.25 -8.76
N TRP A 11 15.36 9.36 -9.28
CA TRP A 11 15.78 10.51 -8.47
C TRP A 11 14.72 11.01 -7.49
N ALA A 12 13.44 10.94 -7.85
CA ALA A 12 12.36 11.40 -6.98
C ALA A 12 12.14 10.43 -5.82
N THR A 13 12.15 9.12 -6.09
CA THR A 13 12.08 8.08 -5.06
C THR A 13 13.23 8.19 -4.06
N GLU A 14 14.46 8.39 -4.52
CA GLU A 14 15.59 8.66 -3.62
C GLU A 14 15.35 9.91 -2.78
N LYS A 15 15.06 11.04 -3.45
CA LYS A 15 14.86 12.32 -2.77
C LYS A 15 13.80 12.24 -1.67
N TYR A 16 12.63 11.68 -1.96
CA TYR A 16 11.52 11.65 -1.02
C TYR A 16 11.68 10.58 0.06
N SER A 17 12.23 9.40 -0.26
CA SER A 17 12.50 8.38 0.77
C SER A 17 13.56 8.86 1.76
N ARG A 18 14.58 9.60 1.31
CA ARG A 18 15.58 10.24 2.16
C ARG A 18 14.97 11.33 3.04
N GLN A 19 14.19 12.25 2.45
CA GLN A 19 13.56 13.33 3.19
C GLN A 19 12.56 12.84 4.25
N GLN A 20 11.84 11.76 3.95
CA GLN A 20 10.81 11.20 4.83
C GLN A 20 11.32 10.06 5.70
N HIS A 21 12.63 9.78 5.69
CA HIS A 21 13.20 8.57 6.27
C HIS A 21 12.78 8.33 7.72
N ALA A 22 12.91 9.34 8.58
CA ALA A 22 12.51 9.27 9.98
C ALA A 22 11.01 8.94 10.18
N ARG A 23 10.15 9.36 9.25
CA ARG A 23 8.71 9.03 9.28
C ARG A 23 8.46 7.61 8.79
N LEU A 24 9.16 7.19 7.73
CA LEU A 24 9.01 5.87 7.12
C LEU A 24 9.54 4.74 8.03
N THR A 25 10.55 5.00 8.85
CA THR A 25 11.10 4.03 9.81
C THR A 25 10.39 4.01 11.17
N LYS A 26 9.40 4.89 11.38
CA LYS A 26 8.65 4.96 12.64
C LYS A 26 7.87 3.69 12.98
N TYR A 27 7.33 3.01 11.95
CA TYR A 27 6.53 1.80 12.11
C TYR A 27 7.13 0.67 11.27
N HIS A 28 7.22 -0.53 11.83
CA HIS A 28 7.83 -1.69 11.18
C HIS A 28 7.19 -2.01 9.82
N GLU A 29 5.86 -2.06 9.75
CA GLU A 29 5.14 -2.36 8.51
C GLU A 29 5.37 -1.31 7.42
N THR A 30 5.51 -0.03 7.79
CA THR A 30 5.86 1.03 6.83
C THR A 30 7.30 0.88 6.35
N ALA A 31 8.24 0.65 7.27
CA ALA A 31 9.65 0.51 6.94
C ALA A 31 9.88 -0.66 5.97
N LYS A 32 9.26 -1.81 6.24
CA LYS A 32 9.34 -3.02 5.42
C LYS A 32 8.99 -2.79 3.95
N VAL A 33 8.07 -1.87 3.66
CA VAL A 33 7.59 -1.60 2.29
C VAL A 33 8.32 -0.43 1.64
N PHE A 34 8.64 0.62 2.41
CA PHE A 34 9.11 1.89 1.86
C PHE A 34 10.60 2.18 2.10
N THR A 35 11.37 1.20 2.57
CA THR A 35 12.81 1.32 2.80
C THR A 35 13.56 0.13 2.22
N ASN A 36 14.84 0.35 1.91
CA ASN A 36 15.80 -0.70 1.60
C ASN A 36 16.47 -1.15 2.90
N GLU A 37 15.92 -2.17 3.58
CA GLU A 37 16.45 -2.67 4.86
C GLU A 37 16.62 -1.55 5.93
N ASN A 38 15.59 -0.72 6.12
CA ASN A 38 15.63 0.48 6.97
C ASN A 38 16.59 1.58 6.49
N GLN A 39 17.04 1.55 5.24
CA GLN A 39 17.71 2.67 4.57
C GLN A 39 16.78 3.33 3.55
N TYR A 40 17.02 4.59 3.22
CA TYR A 40 16.31 5.21 2.09
C TYR A 40 16.74 4.56 0.77
N TRP A 41 15.88 4.63 -0.24
CA TRP A 41 16.18 4.13 -1.58
C TRP A 41 17.21 5.02 -2.25
N ARG A 42 18.18 4.43 -2.96
CA ARG A 42 19.06 5.16 -3.87
C ARG A 42 18.56 5.01 -5.30
N GLU A 43 18.93 5.94 -6.17
CA GLU A 43 18.72 5.74 -7.61
C GLU A 43 19.27 4.39 -8.06
N ASP A 44 18.55 3.75 -8.98
CA ASP A 44 18.80 2.40 -9.51
C ASP A 44 18.61 1.23 -8.53
N ASP A 45 18.31 1.47 -7.25
CA ASP A 45 17.85 0.39 -6.35
C ASP A 45 16.58 -0.27 -6.92
N TRP A 46 16.48 -1.60 -6.81
CA TRP A 46 15.33 -2.34 -7.33
C TRP A 46 14.20 -2.47 -6.31
N ILE A 47 13.03 -1.93 -6.63
CA ILE A 47 11.86 -1.90 -5.73
C ILE A 47 10.86 -2.97 -6.18
N VAL A 48 10.47 -3.85 -5.26
CA VAL A 48 9.42 -4.87 -5.48
C VAL A 48 8.32 -4.71 -4.44
N GLN A 49 7.05 -4.74 -4.88
CA GLN A 49 5.87 -4.53 -4.05
C GLN A 49 4.84 -5.66 -4.27
N THR A 50 5.24 -6.90 -3.99
CA THR A 50 4.45 -8.10 -4.28
C THR A 50 3.03 -8.07 -3.70
N GLU A 51 2.85 -7.59 -2.46
CA GLU A 51 1.52 -7.53 -1.83
C GLU A 51 0.60 -6.50 -2.50
N LEU A 52 1.14 -5.35 -2.94
CA LEU A 52 0.40 -4.40 -3.77
C LEU A 52 0.08 -5.01 -5.13
N GLY A 53 1.02 -5.73 -5.72
CA GLY A 53 0.83 -6.46 -6.98
C GLY A 53 -0.34 -7.45 -6.92
N LYS A 54 -0.40 -8.28 -5.86
CA LYS A 54 -1.52 -9.20 -5.59
C LYS A 54 -2.84 -8.44 -5.43
N THR A 55 -2.83 -7.33 -4.68
CA THR A 55 -4.01 -6.48 -4.50
C THR A 55 -4.53 -5.97 -5.84
N LEU A 56 -3.66 -5.42 -6.69
CA LEU A 56 -4.01 -4.94 -8.02
C LEU A 56 -4.51 -6.08 -8.93
N GLN A 57 -3.94 -7.28 -8.81
CA GLN A 57 -4.40 -8.45 -9.54
C GLN A 57 -5.85 -8.84 -9.15
N ILE A 58 -6.15 -8.87 -7.85
CA ILE A 58 -7.52 -9.12 -7.36
C ILE A 58 -8.49 -8.09 -7.94
N LEU A 59 -8.13 -6.80 -7.93
CA LEU A 59 -8.98 -5.75 -8.48
C LEU A 59 -9.19 -5.89 -9.99
N ARG A 60 -8.16 -6.32 -10.72
CA ARG A 60 -8.25 -6.61 -12.16
C ARG A 60 -9.23 -7.75 -12.43
N GLU A 61 -9.20 -8.81 -11.62
CA GLU A 61 -9.97 -10.04 -11.85
C GLU A 61 -11.41 -9.95 -11.32
N GLN A 62 -11.63 -9.22 -10.23
CA GLN A 62 -12.93 -9.17 -9.52
C GLN A 62 -13.60 -7.79 -9.57
N GLY A 63 -12.94 -6.80 -10.16
CA GLY A 63 -13.40 -5.41 -10.22
C GLY A 63 -13.20 -4.63 -8.92
N PHE A 64 -13.45 -3.32 -8.96
CA PHE A 64 -13.22 -2.42 -7.83
C PHE A 64 -14.04 -2.75 -6.58
N ASN A 65 -15.20 -3.39 -6.73
CA ASN A 65 -16.02 -3.84 -5.59
C ASN A 65 -15.27 -4.83 -4.68
N ALA A 66 -14.25 -5.54 -5.18
CA ALA A 66 -13.44 -6.42 -4.34
C ALA A 66 -12.67 -5.66 -3.25
N PHE A 67 -12.33 -4.38 -3.48
CA PHE A 67 -11.72 -3.52 -2.46
C PHE A 67 -12.68 -3.19 -1.31
N TYR A 68 -13.93 -2.86 -1.65
CA TYR A 68 -14.91 -2.30 -0.71
C TYR A 68 -15.81 -3.35 -0.05
N LYS A 69 -16.03 -4.49 -0.72
CA LYS A 69 -16.99 -5.53 -0.31
C LYS A 69 -16.37 -6.93 -0.24
N GLY A 70 -15.16 -7.12 -0.76
CA GLY A 70 -14.47 -8.41 -0.83
C GLY A 70 -13.53 -8.69 0.33
N ASP A 71 -12.60 -9.62 0.12
CA ASP A 71 -11.64 -10.03 1.16
C ASP A 71 -10.62 -8.94 1.49
N ILE A 72 -10.33 -8.02 0.55
CA ILE A 72 -9.50 -6.85 0.82
C ILE A 72 -10.17 -5.97 1.90
N ALA A 73 -11.49 -5.75 1.81
CA ALA A 73 -12.25 -4.98 2.80
C ALA A 73 -12.13 -5.60 4.20
N LYS A 74 -12.27 -6.93 4.29
CA LYS A 74 -12.14 -7.67 5.56
C LYS A 74 -10.75 -7.53 6.16
N GLN A 75 -9.70 -7.71 5.35
CA GLN A 75 -8.32 -7.55 5.80
C GLN A 75 -8.05 -6.12 6.29
N LEU A 76 -8.51 -5.11 5.54
CA LEU A 76 -8.36 -3.71 5.91
C LEU A 76 -9.05 -3.41 7.24
N VAL A 77 -10.33 -3.77 7.39
CA VAL A 77 -11.09 -3.52 8.62
C VAL A 77 -10.44 -4.22 9.81
N ASN A 78 -9.95 -5.45 9.64
CA ASN A 78 -9.28 -6.18 10.71
C ASN A 78 -8.01 -5.45 11.18
N VAL A 79 -7.17 -4.99 10.26
CA VAL A 79 -5.95 -4.25 10.60
C VAL A 79 -6.29 -2.89 11.23
N VAL A 80 -7.22 -2.14 10.66
CA VAL A 80 -7.63 -0.83 11.20
C VAL A 80 -8.16 -0.97 12.62
N LYS A 81 -9.04 -1.95 12.89
CA LYS A 81 -9.56 -2.22 14.23
C LYS A 81 -8.46 -2.66 15.19
N ALA A 82 -7.53 -3.51 14.76
CA ALA A 82 -6.40 -3.93 15.59
C ALA A 82 -5.49 -2.74 15.97
N CYS A 83 -5.41 -1.71 15.13
CA CYS A 83 -4.70 -0.46 15.41
C CYS A 83 -5.56 0.59 16.17
N GLY A 84 -6.76 0.23 16.63
CA GLY A 84 -7.66 1.11 17.40
C GLY A 84 -8.51 2.05 16.55
N GLY A 85 -8.58 1.85 15.24
CA GLY A 85 -9.47 2.58 14.34
C GLY A 85 -10.91 2.03 14.36
N THR A 86 -11.83 2.80 13.78
CA THR A 86 -13.28 2.55 13.89
C THR A 86 -13.96 2.16 12.58
N ILE A 87 -13.24 2.14 11.46
CA ILE A 87 -13.82 1.78 10.14
C ILE A 87 -14.43 0.37 10.20
N THR A 88 -15.65 0.25 9.68
CA THR A 88 -16.39 -1.00 9.57
C THR A 88 -16.50 -1.49 8.12
N LEU A 89 -16.92 -2.75 7.96
CA LEU A 89 -17.23 -3.28 6.62
C LEU A 89 -18.43 -2.55 5.99
N GLU A 90 -19.38 -2.10 6.82
CA GLU A 90 -20.53 -1.33 6.37
C GLU A 90 -20.11 0.04 5.82
N ASP A 91 -19.19 0.73 6.50
CA ASP A 91 -18.63 2.00 6.02
C ASP A 91 -17.98 1.85 4.64
N LEU A 92 -17.21 0.77 4.42
CA LEU A 92 -16.59 0.49 3.13
C LEU A 92 -17.63 0.11 2.06
N ALA A 93 -18.60 -0.74 2.41
CA ALA A 93 -19.61 -1.23 1.46
C ALA A 93 -20.57 -0.13 0.99
N ASN A 94 -20.80 0.87 1.84
CA ASN A 94 -21.66 2.03 1.57
C ASN A 94 -20.91 3.22 0.97
N TYR A 95 -19.59 3.12 0.76
CA TYR A 95 -18.83 4.16 0.08
C TYR A 95 -19.23 4.24 -1.39
N ASP A 96 -19.61 5.44 -1.84
CA ASP A 96 -19.95 5.74 -3.22
C ASP A 96 -19.38 7.08 -3.66
N ILE A 97 -18.98 7.17 -4.93
CA ILE A 97 -18.33 8.36 -5.49
C ILE A 97 -19.41 9.33 -5.93
N GLN A 98 -19.43 10.52 -5.31
CA GLN A 98 -20.32 11.60 -5.73
C GLN A 98 -19.70 12.34 -6.92
N ILE A 99 -20.20 12.07 -8.13
CA ILE A 99 -19.84 12.84 -9.33
C ILE A 99 -20.78 14.04 -9.41
N LYS A 100 -20.22 15.25 -9.37
CA LYS A 100 -20.95 16.51 -9.58
C LYS A 100 -20.94 16.92 -11.03
#